data_AF-A0A353DJS2-F1
#
_entry.id   AF-A0A353DJS2-F1
#
_cell.length_a   1.000
_cell.length_b   1.000
_cell.length_c   1.000
_cell.angle_alpha   90.00
_cell.angle_beta   90.00
_cell.angle_gamma   90.00
#
_symmetry.space_group_name_H-M   'P 1'
#
loop_
_entity.id
_entity.type
_entity.pdbx_description
1 polymer ?
#
loop_
_entity_poly.entity_id
_entity_poly.type
_entity_poly.pdbx_seq_one_letter_code
_entity_poly.pdbx_strand_id
1 'polypeptide(L)'
;MLTNPTAYTLANSGFFESGALKLLLEGGPFMWPLLALLIMAIAVIIERYRSLKLLENDASALREEVTNLLSEDKVQESLQLCESARGPVPAILSNGLRKYLVLRRLNYDQAQTEQQVIKSMENYGTNIVATLERHLP
;
A
#
# COMPACT_ATOMS: atom_id res chain seq x y z
N MET A 1 18.38 18.53 24.92
CA MET A 1 17.22 19.46 24.94
C MET A 1 17.73 20.87 24.60
N LEU A 2 17.78 21.22 23.32
CA LEU A 2 18.06 22.59 22.86
C LEU A 2 17.29 22.82 21.55
N THR A 3 16.00 23.08 21.65
CA THR A 3 15.23 23.62 20.52
C THR A 3 15.63 25.10 20.39
N ASN A 4 16.67 25.38 19.61
CA ASN A 4 17.23 26.72 19.44
C ASN A 4 16.19 27.65 18.78
N PRO A 5 15.72 28.70 19.48
CA PRO A 5 14.61 29.50 19.00
C PRO A 5 14.91 30.40 17.80
N THR A 6 16.19 30.63 17.53
CA THR A 6 16.61 31.56 16.48
C THR A 6 16.59 30.92 15.08
N ALA A 7 16.75 29.60 14.99
CA ALA A 7 16.82 28.88 13.71
C ALA A 7 15.46 28.84 12.99
N TYR A 8 14.37 28.58 13.73
CA TYR A 8 13.02 28.66 13.14
C TYR A 8 12.68 30.09 12.73
N THR A 9 13.14 31.09 13.50
CA THR A 9 12.79 32.51 13.26
C THR A 9 13.44 33.03 11.98
N LEU A 10 14.70 32.66 11.72
CA LEU A 10 15.44 33.04 10.49
C LEU A 10 14.91 32.32 9.24
N ALA A 11 14.56 31.05 9.36
CA ALA A 11 13.94 30.29 8.27
C ALA A 11 12.54 30.82 7.93
N ASN A 12 11.77 31.19 8.95
CA ASN A 12 10.45 31.79 8.80
C ASN A 12 10.58 33.20 8.18
N SER A 13 11.46 34.07 8.67
CA SER A 13 11.63 35.40 8.08
C SER A 13 12.07 35.33 6.61
N GLY A 14 12.97 34.40 6.23
CA GLY A 14 13.37 34.21 4.83
C GLY A 14 12.27 33.67 3.92
N PHE A 15 11.37 32.84 4.43
CA PHE A 15 10.18 32.35 3.71
C PHE A 15 9.09 33.42 3.54
N PHE A 16 8.94 34.33 4.51
CA PHE A 16 7.91 35.36 4.49
C PHE A 16 8.39 36.63 3.76
N GLU A 17 9.70 36.87 3.69
CA GLU A 17 10.35 37.92 2.89
C GLU A 17 10.55 37.51 1.43
N SER A 18 10.45 36.21 1.09
CA SER A 18 10.52 35.78 -0.31
C SER A 18 9.25 36.24 -1.05
N GLY A 19 9.45 36.87 -2.21
CA GLY A 19 8.42 37.62 -2.93
C GLY A 19 7.11 36.86 -3.22
N ALA A 20 7.12 35.53 -3.20
CA ALA A 20 5.90 34.72 -3.36
C ALA A 20 4.86 34.96 -2.26
N LEU A 21 5.25 35.03 -0.98
CA LEU A 21 4.30 35.24 0.12
C LEU A 21 3.78 36.69 0.14
N LYS A 22 4.63 37.66 -0.20
CA LYS A 22 4.26 39.07 -0.31
C LYS A 22 3.27 39.32 -1.45
N LEU A 23 3.50 38.73 -2.63
CA LEU A 23 2.55 38.74 -3.74
C LEU A 23 1.23 38.05 -3.37
N LEU A 24 1.30 37.05 -2.48
CA LEU A 24 0.13 36.37 -1.93
C LEU A 24 -0.74 37.31 -1.06
N LEU A 25 -0.12 38.13 -0.23
CA LEU A 25 -0.84 39.09 0.61
C LEU A 25 -1.33 40.32 -0.17
N GLU A 26 -0.59 40.76 -1.21
CA GLU A 26 -0.97 41.88 -2.07
C GLU A 26 -2.05 41.53 -3.12
N GLY A 27 -2.25 40.25 -3.44
CA GLY A 27 -3.18 39.77 -4.48
C GLY A 27 -4.68 39.96 -4.17
N GLY A 28 -5.05 40.50 -3.01
CA GLY A 28 -6.41 40.86 -2.65
C GLY A 28 -7.33 39.68 -2.27
N PRO A 29 -8.63 39.92 -2.01
CA PRO A 29 -9.55 38.93 -1.45
C PRO A 29 -9.80 37.72 -2.36
N PHE A 30 -9.59 37.86 -3.68
CA PHE A 30 -9.76 36.78 -4.65
C PHE A 30 -8.72 35.66 -4.51
N MET A 31 -7.70 35.90 -3.70
CA MET A 31 -6.54 35.03 -3.62
C MET A 31 -6.65 33.98 -2.50
N TRP A 32 -7.49 34.24 -1.49
CA TRP A 32 -7.86 33.29 -0.44
C TRP A 32 -8.52 31.99 -0.98
N PRO A 33 -9.49 32.06 -1.91
CA PRO A 33 -10.08 30.87 -2.54
C PRO A 33 -9.05 29.99 -3.24
N LEU A 34 -8.05 30.60 -3.89
CA LEU A 34 -6.98 29.90 -4.61
C LEU A 34 -6.08 29.12 -3.65
N LEU A 35 -5.76 29.71 -2.50
CA LEU A 35 -5.02 29.06 -1.43
C LEU A 35 -5.83 27.89 -0.84
N ALA A 36 -7.12 28.10 -0.57
CA ALA A 36 -8.01 27.03 -0.10
C ALA A 36 -8.11 25.87 -1.10
N LEU A 37 -8.20 26.16 -2.40
CA LEU A 37 -8.24 25.15 -3.45
C LEU A 37 -6.93 24.37 -3.52
N LEU A 38 -5.77 25.02 -3.36
CA LEU A 38 -4.47 24.36 -3.31
C LEU A 38 -4.39 23.36 -2.15
N ILE A 39 -4.82 23.77 -0.94
CA ILE A 39 -4.85 22.89 0.23
C ILE A 39 -5.79 21.71 -0.01
N MET A 40 -6.99 21.95 -0.56
CA MET A 40 -7.94 20.89 -0.88
C MET A 40 -7.38 19.92 -1.93
N ALA A 41 -6.72 20.41 -2.97
CA ALA A 41 -6.09 19.59 -3.99
C ALA A 41 -5.00 18.71 -3.38
N ILE A 42 -4.14 19.26 -2.51
CA ILE A 42 -3.11 18.49 -1.80
C ILE A 42 -3.75 17.40 -0.92
N ALA A 43 -4.85 17.70 -0.21
CA ALA A 43 -5.55 16.72 0.61
C ALA A 43 -6.07 15.54 -0.23
N VAL A 44 -6.71 15.83 -1.37
CA VAL A 44 -7.21 14.80 -2.32
C VAL A 44 -6.05 14.01 -2.92
N ILE A 45 -4.94 14.68 -3.26
CA ILE A 45 -3.72 14.03 -3.75
C ILE A 45 -3.19 13.06 -2.69
N ILE A 46 -3.05 13.48 -1.43
CA ILE A 46 -2.57 12.62 -0.33
C ILE A 46 -3.49 11.40 -0.15
N GLU A 47 -4.80 11.60 -0.19
CA GLU A 47 -5.79 10.51 -0.11
C GLU A 47 -5.64 9.53 -1.28
N ARG A 48 -5.52 10.03 -2.51
CA ARG A 48 -5.32 9.21 -3.72
C ARG A 48 -3.96 8.49 -3.70
N TYR A 49 -2.90 9.14 -3.23
CA TYR A 49 -1.56 8.54 -3.09
C TYR A 49 -1.55 7.45 -2.03
N ARG A 50 -2.31 7.59 -0.93
CA ARG A 50 -2.49 6.49 0.04
C ARG A 50 -3.19 5.30 -0.58
N SER A 51 -4.22 5.52 -1.42
CA SER A 51 -4.89 4.46 -2.16
C SER A 51 -3.95 3.78 -3.17
N LEU A 52 -3.13 4.55 -3.90
CA LEU A 52 -2.17 4.02 -4.87
C LEU A 52 -1.04 3.24 -4.19
N LYS A 53 -0.47 3.76 -3.10
CA LYS A 53 0.58 3.07 -2.32
C LYS A 53 0.07 1.80 -1.63
N LEU A 54 -1.24 1.65 -1.45
CA LEU A 54 -1.86 0.41 -0.99
C LEU A 54 -1.94 -0.67 -2.11
N LEU A 55 -1.98 -0.26 -3.38
CA LEU A 55 -1.90 -1.16 -4.54
C LEU A 55 -0.44 -1.48 -4.93
N GLU A 56 0.48 -0.58 -4.60
CA GLU A 56 1.90 -0.59 -5.01
C GLU A 56 2.83 -1.08 -3.89
N ASN A 57 2.39 -2.04 -3.06
CA ASN A 57 3.37 -2.88 -2.38
C ASN A 57 3.99 -3.77 -3.45
N ASP A 58 5.31 -3.69 -3.63
CA ASP A 58 6.10 -4.42 -4.63
C ASP A 58 5.73 -5.91 -4.69
N ALA A 59 4.73 -6.24 -5.51
CA ALA A 59 4.25 -7.61 -5.65
C ALA A 59 5.35 -8.51 -6.23
N SER A 60 6.28 -7.94 -6.99
CA SER A 60 7.50 -8.59 -7.47
C SER A 60 8.42 -8.99 -6.32
N ALA A 61 8.82 -8.04 -5.47
CA ALA A 61 9.71 -8.29 -4.33
C ALA A 61 9.08 -9.29 -3.34
N LEU A 62 7.79 -9.13 -3.05
CA LEU A 62 7.06 -10.07 -2.19
C LEU A 62 7.07 -11.49 -2.78
N ARG A 63 6.81 -11.65 -4.08
CA ARG A 63 6.80 -12.97 -4.73
C ARG A 63 8.17 -13.63 -4.69
N GLU A 64 9.23 -12.85 -4.91
CA GLU A 64 10.61 -13.34 -4.84
C GLU A 64 10.93 -13.84 -3.43
N GLU A 65 10.64 -13.03 -2.40
CA GLU A 65 10.91 -13.38 -1.01
C GLU A 65 10.09 -14.60 -0.54
N VAL A 66 8.81 -14.67 -0.91
CA VAL A 66 7.96 -15.85 -0.67
C VAL A 66 8.52 -17.10 -1.34
N THR A 67 8.99 -17.00 -2.59
CA THR A 67 9.56 -18.14 -3.33
C THR A 67 10.86 -18.62 -2.68
N ASN A 68 11.70 -17.70 -2.19
CA ASN A 68 12.92 -18.04 -1.46
C ASN A 68 12.60 -18.77 -0.15
N LEU A 69 11.66 -18.24 0.65
CA LEU A 69 11.22 -18.88 1.90
C LEU A 69 10.61 -20.26 1.67
N LEU A 70 9.83 -20.44 0.60
CA LEU A 70 9.28 -21.76 0.23
C LEU A 70 10.37 -22.75 -0.19
N SER A 71 11.41 -22.27 -0.87
CA SER A 71 12.56 -23.10 -1.27
C SER A 71 13.38 -23.56 -0.05
N GLU A 72 13.34 -22.81 1.05
CA GLU A 72 13.94 -23.17 2.35
C GLU A 72 13.00 -24.03 3.24
N ASP A 73 11.84 -24.47 2.73
CA ASP A 73 10.75 -25.15 3.47
C ASP A 73 10.17 -24.33 4.65
N LYS A 74 10.37 -23.01 4.65
CA LYS A 74 9.87 -22.07 5.68
C LYS A 74 8.47 -21.55 5.34
N VAL A 75 7.52 -22.47 5.18
CA VAL A 75 6.15 -22.18 4.72
C VAL A 75 5.37 -21.30 5.70
N GLN A 76 5.64 -21.38 7.00
CA GLN A 76 4.97 -20.55 8.01
C GLN A 76 5.46 -19.09 7.96
N GLU A 77 6.75 -18.90 7.73
CA GLU A 77 7.34 -17.56 7.59
C GLU A 77 6.85 -16.89 6.31
N SER A 78 6.77 -17.64 5.20
CA SER A 78 6.21 -17.12 3.95
C SER A 78 4.72 -16.75 4.06
N LEU A 79 3.94 -17.50 4.84
CA LEU A 79 2.55 -17.15 5.15
C LEU A 79 2.49 -15.86 5.97
N GLN A 80 3.31 -15.72 7.01
CA GLN A 80 3.33 -14.53 7.87
C GLN A 80 3.75 -13.28 7.08
N LEU A 81 4.71 -13.42 6.17
CA LEU A 81 5.11 -12.36 5.24
C LEU A 81 3.93 -11.93 4.35
N CYS A 82 3.22 -12.90 3.74
CA CYS A 82 2.03 -12.61 2.93
C CYS A 82 0.90 -11.94 3.74
N GLU A 83 0.69 -12.31 5.00
CA GLU A 83 -0.35 -11.72 5.85
C GLU A 83 0.00 -10.31 6.33
N SER A 84 1.29 -10.00 6.46
CA SER A 84 1.76 -8.65 6.79
C SER A 84 1.64 -7.68 5.61
N ALA A 85 1.70 -8.19 4.38
CA ALA A 85 1.62 -7.40 3.16
C ALA A 85 0.17 -7.08 2.77
N ARG A 86 -0.08 -5.84 2.35
CA ARG A 86 -1.41 -5.40 1.89
C ARG A 86 -1.46 -5.41 0.37
N GLY A 87 -2.49 -6.02 -0.21
CA GLY A 87 -2.73 -6.03 -1.65
C GLY A 87 -3.43 -7.30 -2.14
N PRO A 88 -3.86 -7.33 -3.41
CA PRO A 88 -4.55 -8.48 -3.98
C PRO A 88 -3.62 -9.71 -4.12
N VAL A 89 -2.34 -9.48 -4.43
CA VAL A 89 -1.34 -10.54 -4.61
C VAL A 89 -1.05 -11.31 -3.30
N PRO A 90 -0.64 -10.66 -2.18
CA PRO A 90 -0.47 -11.33 -0.90
C PRO A 90 -1.74 -12.02 -0.38
N ALA A 91 -2.92 -11.46 -0.67
CA ALA A 91 -4.19 -12.05 -0.25
C ALA A 91 -4.49 -13.39 -0.97
N ILE A 92 -4.19 -13.51 -2.27
CA ILE A 92 -4.33 -14.77 -3.01
C ILE A 92 -3.28 -15.79 -2.53
N LEU A 93 -2.02 -15.34 -2.37
CA LEU A 93 -0.92 -16.21 -1.92
C LEU A 93 -1.16 -16.76 -0.51
N SER A 94 -1.54 -15.93 0.45
CA SER A 94 -1.84 -16.36 1.82
C SER A 94 -2.98 -17.37 1.89
N ASN A 95 -4.04 -17.22 1.07
CA ASN A 95 -5.10 -18.23 0.97
C ASN A 95 -4.58 -19.58 0.45
N GLY A 96 -3.79 -19.57 -0.62
CA GLY A 96 -3.16 -20.77 -1.17
C GLY A 96 -2.22 -21.44 -0.18
N LEU A 97 -1.33 -20.67 0.47
CA LEU A 97 -0.37 -21.14 1.47
C LEU A 97 -1.06 -21.73 2.70
N ARG A 98 -2.13 -21.08 3.19
CA ARG A 98 -2.93 -21.59 4.30
C ARG A 98 -3.59 -22.91 3.95
N LYS A 99 -4.14 -23.05 2.75
CA LYS A 99 -4.74 -24.29 2.25
C LYS A 99 -3.69 -25.39 2.10
N TYR A 100 -2.53 -25.07 1.54
CA TYR A 100 -1.37 -25.96 1.40
C TYR A 100 -0.90 -26.50 2.76
N LEU A 101 -0.74 -25.63 3.77
CA LEU A 101 -0.36 -26.04 5.12
C LEU A 101 -1.37 -27.00 5.76
N VAL A 102 -2.66 -26.75 5.58
CA VAL A 102 -3.73 -27.63 6.10
C VAL A 102 -3.68 -28.99 5.39
N LEU A 103 -3.53 -29.02 4.07
CA LEU A 103 -3.44 -30.24 3.27
C LEU A 103 -2.21 -31.07 3.61
N ARG A 104 -1.05 -30.43 3.74
CA ARG A 104 0.22 -31.06 4.16
C ARG A 104 0.09 -31.71 5.53
N ARG A 105 -0.59 -31.07 6.49
CA ARG A 105 -0.84 -31.64 7.82
C ARG A 105 -1.78 -32.85 7.80
N LEU A 106 -2.71 -32.91 6.84
CA LEU A 106 -3.68 -33.99 6.69
C LEU A 106 -3.14 -35.17 5.86
N ASN A 107 -1.86 -35.16 5.46
CA ASN A 107 -1.23 -36.22 4.66
C ASN A 107 -2.00 -36.54 3.36
N TYR A 108 -2.60 -35.52 2.74
CA TYR A 108 -3.20 -35.66 1.41
C TYR A 108 -2.13 -35.98 0.35
N ASP A 109 -2.55 -36.69 -0.69
CA ASP A 109 -1.71 -36.95 -1.85
C ASP A 109 -1.24 -35.62 -2.50
N GLN A 110 -0.02 -35.61 -3.03
CA GLN A 110 0.60 -34.39 -3.60
C GLN A 110 -0.25 -33.85 -4.75
N ALA A 111 -0.72 -34.72 -5.64
CA ALA A 111 -1.55 -34.32 -6.78
C ALA A 111 -2.89 -33.69 -6.33
N GLN A 112 -3.50 -34.21 -5.27
CA GLN A 112 -4.75 -33.65 -4.72
C GLN A 112 -4.51 -32.33 -3.98
N THR A 113 -3.35 -32.19 -3.34
CA THR A 113 -2.96 -30.97 -2.63
C THR A 113 -2.81 -29.81 -3.62
N GLU A 114 -2.07 -30.02 -4.71
CA GLU A 114 -1.89 -29.01 -5.76
C GLU A 114 -3.23 -28.57 -6.35
N GLN A 115 -4.10 -29.52 -6.73
CA GLN A 115 -5.40 -29.20 -7.30
C GLN A 115 -6.28 -28.39 -6.34
N GLN A 116 -6.29 -28.76 -5.05
CA GLN A 116 -7.08 -28.04 -4.05
C GLN A 116 -6.52 -26.64 -3.78
N VAL A 117 -5.21 -26.48 -3.79
CA VAL A 117 -4.55 -25.18 -3.63
C VAL A 117 -4.85 -24.29 -4.83
N ILE A 118 -4.64 -24.76 -6.06
CA ILE A 118 -4.91 -24.01 -7.30
C ILE A 118 -6.38 -23.58 -7.34
N LYS A 119 -7.31 -24.51 -7.09
CA LYS A 119 -8.74 -24.21 -7.06
C LYS A 119 -9.10 -23.16 -6.01
N SER A 120 -8.48 -23.20 -4.83
CA SER A 120 -8.70 -22.19 -3.79
C SER A 120 -8.20 -20.82 -4.22
N MET A 121 -7.05 -20.75 -4.90
CA MET A 121 -6.46 -19.50 -5.39
C MET A 121 -7.27 -18.91 -6.56
N GLU A 122 -7.75 -19.75 -7.49
CA GLU A 122 -8.58 -19.34 -8.62
C GLU A 122 -9.94 -18.79 -8.16
N ASN A 123 -10.61 -19.49 -7.23
CA ASN A 123 -11.87 -19.04 -6.64
C ASN A 123 -11.71 -17.71 -5.88
N TYR A 124 -10.60 -17.54 -5.18
CA TYR A 124 -10.34 -16.29 -4.45
C TYR A 124 -9.98 -15.15 -5.41
N GLY A 125 -9.18 -15.42 -6.45
CA GLY A 125 -8.82 -14.47 -7.49
C GLY A 125 -10.03 -13.94 -8.26
N THR A 126 -10.93 -14.83 -8.70
CA THR A 126 -12.17 -14.43 -9.40
C THR A 126 -13.08 -13.56 -8.51
N ASN A 127 -13.17 -13.86 -7.21
CA ASN A 127 -13.92 -13.03 -6.27
C ASN A 127 -13.29 -11.63 -6.08
N ILE A 128 -11.96 -11.56 -5.97
CA ILE A 128 -11.26 -10.27 -5.90
C ILE A 128 -11.49 -9.47 -7.18
N VAL A 129 -11.33 -10.08 -8.36
CA VAL A 129 -11.56 -9.41 -9.64
C VAL A 129 -12.99 -8.89 -9.73
N ALA A 130 -13.99 -9.70 -9.38
CA ALA A 130 -15.40 -9.27 -9.37
C ALA A 130 -15.65 -8.12 -8.39
N THR A 131 -14.95 -8.10 -7.25
CA THR A 131 -15.04 -7.00 -6.27
C THR A 131 -14.39 -5.73 -6.80
N LEU A 132 -13.25 -5.86 -7.51
CA LEU A 132 -12.56 -4.75 -8.15
C LEU A 132 -13.39 -4.17 -9.29
N GLU A 133 -13.97 -5.00 -10.16
CA GLU A 133 -14.87 -4.58 -11.24
C GLU A 133 -16.09 -3.79 -10.72
N ARG A 134 -16.61 -4.17 -9.54
CA ARG A 134 -17.74 -3.45 -8.92
C ARG A 134 -17.38 -2.08 -8.34
N HIS A 135 -16.11 -1.82 -8.04
CA HIS A 135 -15.65 -0.58 -7.39
C HIS A 135 -14.76 0.29 -8.29
N LEU A 136 -14.50 -0.14 -9.52
CA LEU A 136 -13.90 0.69 -10.56
C LEU A 136 -15.04 1.47 -11.27
N PRO A 137 -15.15 2.80 -11.09
CA PRO A 137 -16.08 3.61 -11.87
C PRO A 137 -15.67 3.70 -13.34
#